data_AF-A0AAV6I416-F1
#
_entry.id   AF-A0AAV6I416-F1
#
_cell.length_a   1.000
_cell.length_b   1.000
_cell.length_c   1.000
_cell.angle_alpha   90.00
_cell.angle_beta   90.00
_cell.angle_gamma   90.00
#
_symmetry.space_group_name_H-M   'P 1'
#
loop_
_entity.id
_entity.type
_entity.pdbx_description
1 polymer ?
#
loop_
_entity_poly.entity_id
_entity_poly.type
_entity_poly.pdbx_seq_one_letter_code
_entity_poly.pdbx_strand_id
1 'polypeptide(L)'
;MPAHRSKSDKNDAAKQLRRDPYEVLSVARSSTDQEIKSAYRKLALKYHPDKNANDPQAADMFQEVTFSYNILSDPDKRRQYDTAGFEAVESESQDLELDLSSLGAVNTMFAALFSKLGVPIKTTVSATILEEALNGVVTSRPLLLGQPMVKKVEKQCAHFYSVSITEEEARSGFVCRVQSSDKSKFKLLYFDKVENGGLSLALQEDSAKTGKVTSAGMYFLGFPVYRLDQAAHSMATAKDPDMAFFKKLDGFQPCELTEIKAGTHVFAVYGDNFFKSASYTIEALCAAQFTEEKQNLRTVEAQILSKRVELSKFESEYREVLQQFTEMTSRYAQEMQAIDELLKQWSEIHASYTVAPPMKRSSSKNKNRSASKDTKEDGEVREKKSTTRERPKKKKWIRVPFENYRGPNSAKIGAADSS
;
A
#
# COMPACT_ATOMS: atom_id res chain seq x y z
N MET A 1 -14.15 -32.73 35.89
CA MET A 1 -12.84 -32.07 35.68
C MET A 1 -12.52 -32.06 34.19
N PRO A 2 -12.78 -30.97 33.44
CA PRO A 2 -12.15 -30.77 32.14
C PRO A 2 -10.96 -29.82 32.29
N ALA A 3 -9.84 -30.20 31.67
CA ALA A 3 -8.55 -29.54 31.79
C ALA A 3 -8.54 -28.13 31.17
N HIS A 4 -7.93 -27.18 31.89
CA HIS A 4 -7.57 -25.85 31.40
C HIS A 4 -6.56 -25.97 30.25
N ARG A 5 -6.93 -25.55 29.04
CA ARG A 5 -5.95 -25.15 28.02
C ARG A 5 -5.43 -23.75 28.36
N SER A 6 -4.11 -23.64 28.47
CA SER A 6 -3.37 -22.41 28.80
C SER A 6 -3.54 -21.34 27.73
N LYS A 7 -3.53 -20.08 28.17
CA LYS A 7 -3.64 -18.86 27.35
C LYS A 7 -2.47 -18.63 26.37
N SER A 8 -1.44 -19.49 26.38
CA SER A 8 -0.28 -19.43 25.47
C SER A 8 -0.64 -19.83 24.03
N ASP A 9 -1.45 -20.88 23.86
CA ASP A 9 -1.63 -21.50 22.53
C ASP A 9 -2.60 -20.71 21.64
N LYS A 10 -3.38 -19.78 22.22
CA LYS A 10 -4.26 -18.88 21.46
C LYS A 10 -3.54 -17.67 20.87
N ASN A 11 -2.32 -17.36 21.34
CA ASN A 11 -1.58 -16.19 20.89
C ASN A 11 -0.71 -16.46 19.64
N ASP A 12 -0.37 -17.72 19.36
CA ASP A 12 0.38 -18.10 18.15
C ASP A 12 -0.51 -18.26 16.91
N ALA A 13 -1.78 -18.64 17.09
CA ALA A 13 -2.71 -18.85 15.98
C ALA A 13 -3.14 -17.55 15.26
N ALA A 14 -2.84 -16.38 15.83
CA ALA A 14 -3.17 -15.07 15.27
C ALA A 14 -1.95 -14.32 14.70
N LYS A 15 -0.75 -14.92 14.72
CA LYS A 15 0.53 -14.23 14.40
C LYS A 15 1.25 -14.70 13.13
N GLN A 16 0.61 -15.44 12.23
CA GLN A 16 1.21 -15.82 10.94
C GLN A 16 0.24 -15.59 9.78
N LEU A 17 0.48 -14.55 9.00
CA LEU A 17 -0.18 -14.37 7.70
C LEU A 17 0.78 -14.52 6.51
N ARG A 18 2.05 -14.93 6.73
CA ARG A 18 3.05 -15.18 5.68
C ARG A 18 3.81 -16.49 5.95
N ARG A 19 4.07 -17.28 4.90
CA ARG A 19 4.81 -18.56 4.98
C ARG A 19 6.31 -18.33 5.08
N ASP A 20 7.04 -19.22 5.75
CA ASP A 20 8.49 -19.12 5.93
C ASP A 20 9.22 -19.11 4.56
N PRO A 21 10.05 -18.10 4.23
CA PRO A 21 10.86 -18.05 3.00
C PRO A 21 11.58 -19.33 2.62
N TYR A 22 12.12 -20.06 3.60
CA TYR A 22 12.83 -21.31 3.36
C TYR A 22 11.88 -22.41 2.88
N GLU A 23 10.66 -22.47 3.43
CA GLU A 23 9.62 -23.41 3.02
C GLU A 23 9.09 -23.06 1.62
N VAL A 24 8.84 -21.78 1.37
CA VAL A 24 8.33 -21.30 0.07
C VAL A 24 9.33 -21.62 -1.05
N LEU A 25 10.62 -21.37 -0.82
CA LEU A 25 11.67 -21.74 -1.78
C LEU A 25 12.02 -23.23 -1.75
N SER A 26 11.50 -23.99 -0.78
CA SER A 26 11.80 -25.40 -0.57
C SER A 26 13.30 -25.67 -0.43
N VAL A 27 13.98 -24.86 0.37
CA VAL A 27 15.42 -24.92 0.66
C VAL A 27 15.67 -25.04 2.16
N ALA A 28 16.83 -25.56 2.55
CA ALA A 28 17.19 -25.67 3.96
C ALA A 28 17.67 -24.31 4.50
N ARG A 29 17.56 -24.10 5.82
CA ARG A 29 18.13 -22.90 6.47
C ARG A 29 19.65 -22.79 6.31
N SER A 30 20.33 -23.92 6.09
CA SER A 30 21.77 -23.98 5.79
C SER A 30 22.10 -23.88 4.30
N SER A 31 21.12 -23.61 3.43
CA SER A 31 21.35 -23.58 1.98
C SER A 31 22.27 -22.43 1.58
N THR A 32 23.13 -22.72 0.60
CA THR A 32 24.05 -21.73 0.01
C THR A 32 23.29 -20.76 -0.91
N ASP A 33 23.87 -19.59 -1.18
CA ASP A 33 23.26 -18.60 -2.07
C ASP A 33 23.01 -19.17 -3.48
N GLN A 34 23.87 -20.11 -3.92
CA GLN A 34 23.70 -20.81 -5.19
C GLN A 34 22.47 -21.74 -5.18
N GLU A 35 22.21 -22.44 -4.08
CA GLU A 35 21.04 -23.30 -3.91
C GLU A 35 19.75 -22.48 -3.87
N ILE A 36 19.74 -21.40 -3.09
CA ILE A 36 18.62 -20.45 -2.99
C ILE A 36 18.30 -19.87 -4.37
N LYS A 37 19.32 -19.41 -5.10
CA LYS A 37 19.19 -18.90 -6.48
C LYS A 37 18.73 -19.98 -7.46
N SER A 38 19.15 -21.23 -7.28
CA SER A 38 18.67 -22.33 -8.13
C SER A 38 17.21 -22.68 -7.84
N ALA A 39 16.80 -22.69 -6.58
CA ALA A 39 15.43 -23.01 -6.17
C ALA A 39 14.44 -21.94 -6.64
N TYR A 40 14.79 -20.67 -6.45
CA TYR A 40 14.04 -19.55 -6.99
C TYR A 40 13.85 -19.65 -8.51
N ARG A 41 14.92 -19.91 -9.28
CA ARG A 41 14.82 -20.07 -10.75
C ARG A 41 13.84 -21.16 -11.16
N LYS A 42 13.83 -22.29 -10.46
CA LYS A 42 12.88 -23.40 -10.72
C LYS A 42 11.43 -22.98 -10.45
N LEU A 43 11.19 -22.33 -9.31
CA LEU A 43 9.84 -21.93 -8.89
C LEU A 43 9.31 -20.75 -9.72
N ALA A 44 10.15 -19.77 -10.03
CA ALA A 44 9.81 -18.63 -10.90
C ALA A 44 9.41 -19.09 -12.32
N LEU A 45 10.06 -20.12 -12.87
CA LEU A 45 9.68 -20.72 -14.15
C LEU A 45 8.38 -21.53 -14.06
N LYS A 46 8.11 -22.17 -12.91
CA LYS A 46 6.90 -22.96 -12.66
C LYS A 46 5.67 -22.07 -12.54
N TYR A 47 5.77 -21.02 -11.73
CA TYR A 47 4.69 -20.07 -11.46
C TYR A 47 4.70 -18.86 -12.40
N HIS A 48 5.43 -18.95 -13.52
CA HIS A 48 5.53 -17.86 -14.49
C HIS A 48 4.14 -17.52 -15.06
N PRO A 49 3.66 -16.27 -14.98
CA PRO A 49 2.34 -15.86 -15.45
C PRO A 49 2.18 -15.92 -16.96
N ASP A 50 3.24 -15.97 -17.78
CA ASP A 50 3.05 -16.30 -19.22
C ASP A 50 2.59 -17.75 -19.42
N LYS A 51 3.00 -18.67 -18.54
CA LYS A 51 2.52 -20.06 -18.54
C LYS A 51 1.23 -20.22 -17.75
N ASN A 52 0.91 -19.28 -16.87
CA ASN A 52 -0.19 -19.33 -15.90
C ASN A 52 -1.08 -18.08 -15.95
N ALA A 53 -1.38 -17.56 -17.14
CA ALA A 53 -1.99 -16.23 -17.32
C ALA A 53 -3.38 -16.06 -16.71
N ASN A 54 -4.10 -17.17 -16.47
CA ASN A 54 -5.47 -17.19 -15.93
C ASN A 54 -5.54 -17.84 -14.54
N ASP A 55 -4.40 -18.12 -13.90
CA ASP A 55 -4.35 -18.77 -12.60
C ASP A 55 -3.97 -17.74 -11.50
N PRO A 56 -4.94 -17.24 -10.72
CA PRO A 56 -4.66 -16.32 -9.63
C PRO A 56 -3.78 -16.97 -8.54
N GLN A 57 -3.85 -18.29 -8.34
CA GLN A 57 -3.00 -18.96 -7.35
C GLN A 57 -1.54 -18.98 -7.79
N ALA A 58 -1.27 -19.14 -9.10
CA ALA A 58 0.09 -19.04 -9.62
C ALA A 58 0.65 -17.63 -9.46
N ALA A 59 -0.17 -16.58 -9.60
CA ALA A 59 0.23 -15.21 -9.36
C ALA A 59 0.59 -14.98 -7.88
N ASP A 60 -0.24 -15.45 -6.94
CA ASP A 60 0.01 -15.37 -5.51
C ASP A 60 1.29 -16.13 -5.12
N MET A 61 1.45 -17.37 -5.62
CA MET A 61 2.66 -18.17 -5.39
C MET A 61 3.90 -17.52 -6.00
N PHE A 62 3.80 -16.88 -7.17
CA PHE A 62 4.91 -16.17 -7.78
C PHE A 62 5.34 -14.98 -6.92
N GLN A 63 4.39 -14.20 -6.40
CA GLN A 63 4.68 -13.13 -5.44
C GLN A 63 5.35 -13.66 -4.18
N GLU A 64 4.85 -14.77 -3.62
CA GLU A 64 5.38 -15.38 -2.40
C GLU A 64 6.80 -15.93 -2.58
N VAL A 65 7.05 -16.66 -3.68
CA VAL A 65 8.38 -17.18 -4.07
C VAL A 65 9.39 -16.06 -4.25
N THR A 66 8.94 -14.96 -4.84
CA THR A 66 9.77 -13.78 -5.05
C THR A 66 10.14 -13.10 -3.76
N PHE A 67 9.15 -12.84 -2.92
CA PHE A 67 9.36 -12.18 -1.63
C PHE A 67 10.32 -13.01 -0.78
N SER A 68 10.14 -14.33 -0.79
CA SER A 68 11.03 -15.27 -0.12
C SER A 68 12.46 -15.21 -0.64
N TYR A 69 12.64 -15.12 -1.96
CA TYR A 69 13.96 -14.94 -2.55
C TYR A 69 14.59 -13.58 -2.17
N ASN A 70 13.83 -12.48 -2.14
CA ASN A 70 14.35 -11.16 -1.76
C ASN A 70 14.95 -11.17 -0.34
N ILE A 71 14.30 -11.87 0.59
CA ILE A 71 14.80 -12.03 1.96
C ILE A 71 16.04 -12.91 1.98
N LEU A 72 16.00 -14.06 1.32
CA LEU A 72 17.06 -15.06 1.44
C LEU A 72 18.29 -14.81 0.55
N SER A 73 18.17 -14.00 -0.50
CA SER A 73 19.26 -13.72 -1.44
C SER A 73 20.24 -12.65 -0.94
N ASP A 74 19.80 -11.83 0.02
CA ASP A 74 20.60 -10.78 0.63
C ASP A 74 21.10 -11.27 2.00
N PRO A 75 22.42 -11.37 2.24
CA PRO A 75 22.98 -11.86 3.49
C PRO A 75 22.54 -11.06 4.73
N ASP A 76 22.35 -9.74 4.60
CA ASP A 76 21.90 -8.89 5.70
C ASP A 76 20.43 -9.15 6.01
N LYS A 77 19.56 -9.16 4.99
CA LYS A 77 18.12 -9.45 5.17
C LYS A 77 17.88 -10.86 5.69
N ARG A 78 18.63 -11.85 5.18
CA ARG A 78 18.59 -13.23 5.66
C ARG A 78 18.96 -13.31 7.13
N ARG A 79 20.04 -12.63 7.54
CA ARG A 79 20.45 -12.55 8.96
C ARG A 79 19.37 -11.91 9.83
N GLN A 80 18.78 -10.80 9.39
CA GLN A 80 17.69 -10.13 10.12
C GLN A 80 16.48 -11.06 10.29
N TYR A 81 16.06 -11.72 9.20
CA TYR A 81 14.97 -12.69 9.21
C TYR A 81 15.26 -13.88 10.15
N ASP A 82 16.47 -14.44 10.07
CA ASP A 82 16.87 -15.57 10.91
C ASP A 82 16.90 -15.20 12.41
N THR A 83 17.16 -13.92 12.73
CA THR A 83 17.27 -13.43 14.11
C THR A 83 15.92 -13.04 14.71
N ALA A 84 15.06 -12.38 13.94
CA ALA A 84 13.86 -11.71 14.47
C ALA A 84 12.57 -12.01 13.68
N GLY A 85 12.61 -12.90 12.69
CA GLY A 85 11.47 -13.27 11.87
C GLY A 85 10.97 -12.11 10.99
N PHE A 86 9.70 -12.19 10.58
CA PHE A 86 9.12 -11.17 9.70
C PHE A 86 9.00 -9.77 10.33
N GLU A 87 8.94 -9.63 11.66
CA GLU A 87 8.75 -8.32 12.30
C GLU A 87 9.92 -7.36 12.05
N ALA A 88 11.16 -7.87 12.00
CA ALA A 88 12.35 -7.07 11.67
C ALA A 88 12.48 -6.77 10.18
N VAL A 89 12.01 -7.69 9.33
CA VAL A 89 12.06 -7.52 7.88
C VAL A 89 10.96 -6.57 7.42
N GLU A 90 9.74 -6.64 7.97
CA GLU A 90 8.59 -5.80 7.60
C GLU A 90 8.77 -4.33 7.98
N SER A 91 9.66 -3.99 8.93
CA SER A 91 9.98 -2.60 9.25
C SER A 91 10.75 -1.91 8.10
N GLU A 92 11.48 -2.68 7.29
CA GLU A 92 12.22 -2.21 6.11
C GLU A 92 11.59 -2.65 4.76
N SER A 93 10.68 -3.64 4.77
CA SER A 93 10.20 -4.34 3.56
C SER A 93 8.76 -4.01 3.13
N GLN A 94 8.20 -2.88 3.57
CA GLN A 94 6.92 -2.40 3.00
C GLN A 94 7.05 -2.03 1.51
N ASP A 95 8.27 -1.80 1.03
CA ASP A 95 8.59 -1.64 -0.38
C ASP A 95 9.42 -2.83 -0.88
N LEU A 96 8.93 -3.56 -1.88
CA LEU A 96 9.72 -4.59 -2.56
C LEU A 96 10.86 -3.91 -3.34
N GLU A 97 12.01 -3.73 -2.69
CA GLU A 97 13.21 -3.18 -3.30
C GLU A 97 14.00 -4.24 -4.06
N LEU A 98 14.25 -4.00 -5.35
CA LEU A 98 15.04 -4.89 -6.20
C LEU A 98 16.29 -4.18 -6.72
N ASP A 99 17.45 -4.70 -6.35
CA ASP A 99 18.71 -4.41 -7.01
C ASP A 99 18.85 -5.29 -8.27
N LEU A 100 19.02 -4.60 -9.39
CA LEU A 100 18.90 -5.18 -10.72
C LEU A 100 20.24 -5.53 -11.37
N SER A 101 21.35 -5.25 -10.68
CA SER A 101 22.72 -5.43 -11.16
C SER A 101 23.18 -6.89 -11.18
N SER A 102 22.61 -7.76 -10.33
CA SER A 102 23.18 -9.08 -10.01
C SER A 102 22.64 -10.28 -10.81
N LEU A 103 21.61 -10.11 -11.65
CA LEU A 103 20.83 -11.26 -12.16
C LEU A 103 20.21 -11.13 -13.57
N GLY A 104 20.91 -10.55 -14.54
CA GLY A 104 20.70 -10.77 -15.99
C GLY A 104 19.25 -10.96 -16.50
N ALA A 105 19.01 -12.01 -17.29
CA ALA A 105 17.74 -12.24 -18.01
C ALA A 105 16.52 -12.57 -17.12
N VAL A 106 16.74 -13.13 -15.93
CA VAL A 106 15.65 -13.53 -15.00
C VAL A 106 14.98 -12.29 -14.40
N ASN A 107 15.75 -11.23 -14.11
CA ASN A 107 15.23 -9.95 -13.60
C ASN A 107 14.37 -9.20 -14.64
N THR A 108 14.70 -9.36 -15.92
CA THR A 108 13.94 -8.75 -17.02
C THR A 108 12.57 -9.42 -17.13
N MET A 109 12.49 -10.75 -17.05
CA MET A 109 11.19 -11.43 -17.04
C MET A 109 10.39 -11.01 -15.80
N PHE A 110 11.01 -11.08 -14.63
CA PHE A 110 10.43 -10.69 -13.36
C PHE A 110 9.72 -9.33 -13.37
N ALA A 111 10.40 -8.29 -13.86
CA ALA A 111 9.85 -6.94 -13.89
C ALA A 111 8.67 -6.76 -14.85
N ALA A 112 8.62 -7.55 -15.93
CA ALA A 112 7.53 -7.52 -16.90
C ALA A 112 6.24 -7.99 -16.22
N LEU A 113 6.39 -8.99 -15.36
CA LEU A 113 5.30 -9.66 -14.68
C LEU A 113 4.72 -8.80 -13.57
N PHE A 114 5.57 -8.22 -12.74
CA PHE A 114 5.14 -7.29 -11.70
C PHE A 114 4.51 -6.02 -12.28
N SER A 115 5.07 -5.51 -13.38
CA SER A 115 4.44 -4.41 -14.14
C SER A 115 3.05 -4.81 -14.67
N LYS A 116 2.87 -6.06 -15.11
CA LYS A 116 1.58 -6.60 -15.59
C LYS A 116 0.59 -6.89 -14.46
N LEU A 117 1.08 -7.24 -13.26
CA LEU A 117 0.29 -7.48 -12.05
C LEU A 117 -0.03 -6.19 -11.28
N GLY A 118 0.49 -5.03 -11.72
CA GLY A 118 0.23 -3.74 -11.09
C GLY A 118 0.88 -3.55 -9.72
N VAL A 119 1.85 -4.40 -9.38
CA VAL A 119 2.60 -4.31 -8.11
C VAL A 119 3.72 -3.28 -8.28
N PRO A 120 3.77 -2.21 -7.46
CA PRO A 120 4.87 -1.27 -7.50
C PRO A 120 6.16 -1.98 -7.06
N ILE A 121 7.13 -2.07 -7.97
CA ILE A 121 8.50 -2.46 -7.62
C ILE A 121 9.29 -1.19 -7.39
N LYS A 122 9.88 -1.06 -6.20
CA LYS A 122 10.88 -0.04 -5.95
C LYS A 122 12.22 -0.54 -6.46
N THR A 123 12.84 0.20 -7.35
CA THR A 123 14.12 -0.15 -7.96
C THR A 123 15.23 0.61 -7.25
N THR A 124 16.41 0.03 -7.12
CA THR A 124 17.60 0.75 -6.62
C THR A 124 18.52 1.16 -7.77
N VAL A 125 19.43 2.11 -7.51
CA VAL A 125 20.51 2.43 -8.46
C VAL A 125 21.55 1.32 -8.40
N SER A 126 22.05 0.87 -9.55
CA SER A 126 23.05 -0.22 -9.62
C SER A 126 24.27 0.08 -8.75
N ALA A 127 24.67 -0.88 -7.90
CA ALA A 127 25.88 -0.77 -7.08
C ALA A 127 27.13 -0.48 -7.92
N THR A 128 27.23 -1.08 -9.12
CA THR A 128 28.35 -0.84 -10.04
C THR A 128 28.48 0.63 -10.44
N ILE A 129 27.36 1.32 -10.69
CA ILE A 129 27.36 2.73 -11.07
C ILE A 129 27.76 3.60 -9.87
N LEU A 130 27.32 3.23 -8.67
CA LEU A 130 27.68 3.93 -7.44
C LEU A 130 29.17 3.74 -7.10
N GLU A 131 29.71 2.54 -7.29
CA GLU A 131 31.14 2.25 -7.12
C GLU A 131 31.99 2.99 -8.16
N GLU A 132 31.60 3.00 -9.44
CA GLU A 132 32.28 3.77 -10.48
C GLU A 132 32.28 5.27 -10.16
N ALA A 133 31.16 5.81 -9.66
CA ALA A 133 31.03 7.19 -9.24
C ALA A 133 31.94 7.50 -8.04
N LEU A 134 31.92 6.64 -7.01
CA LEU A 134 32.73 6.79 -5.81
C LEU A 134 34.24 6.72 -6.08
N ASN A 135 34.64 5.94 -7.09
CA ASN A 135 36.03 5.83 -7.53
C ASN A 135 36.45 6.92 -8.51
N GLY A 136 35.55 7.84 -8.88
CA GLY A 136 35.84 8.95 -9.81
C GLY A 136 36.04 8.50 -11.27
N VAL A 137 35.53 7.32 -11.64
CA VAL A 137 35.69 6.75 -12.99
C VAL A 137 34.67 7.32 -13.98
N VAL A 138 33.60 7.95 -13.47
CA VAL A 138 32.49 8.45 -14.29
C VAL A 138 32.83 9.78 -14.98
N THR A 139 32.44 9.90 -16.24
CA THR A 139 32.61 11.13 -17.01
C THR A 139 31.35 11.99 -16.96
N SER A 140 31.46 13.21 -16.45
CA SER A 140 30.37 14.20 -16.43
C SER A 140 30.38 15.11 -17.66
N ARG A 141 29.22 15.44 -18.20
CA ARG A 141 29.05 16.44 -19.27
C ARG A 141 28.69 17.81 -18.70
N PRO A 142 29.20 18.93 -19.22
CA PRO A 142 28.76 20.23 -18.77
C PRO A 142 27.28 20.45 -19.11
N LEU A 143 26.49 20.86 -18.12
CA LEU A 143 25.11 21.29 -18.27
C LEU A 143 25.02 22.77 -17.90
N LEU A 144 24.71 23.61 -18.89
CA LEU A 144 24.66 25.06 -18.72
C LEU A 144 23.28 25.49 -18.20
N LEU A 145 23.26 26.50 -17.35
CA LEU A 145 22.02 27.07 -16.83
C LEU A 145 21.16 27.62 -17.98
N GLY A 146 19.86 27.30 -17.95
CA GLY A 146 18.89 27.71 -18.96
C GLY A 146 18.99 26.98 -20.31
N GLN A 147 19.87 25.99 -20.45
CA GLN A 147 20.05 25.24 -21.69
C GLN A 147 19.64 23.77 -21.51
N PRO A 148 18.43 23.37 -21.97
CA PRO A 148 17.99 21.99 -21.85
C PRO A 148 18.79 21.06 -22.77
N MET A 149 19.08 19.86 -22.29
CA MET A 149 19.75 18.80 -23.05
C MET A 149 18.85 17.59 -23.22
N VAL A 150 18.59 17.21 -24.47
CA VAL A 150 17.87 15.97 -24.81
C VAL A 150 18.87 14.83 -24.94
N LYS A 151 18.66 13.75 -24.20
CA LYS A 151 19.51 12.55 -24.21
C LYS A 151 18.67 11.28 -24.08
N LYS A 152 19.34 10.17 -24.35
CA LYS A 152 18.81 8.81 -24.20
C LYS A 152 19.83 8.01 -23.42
N VAL A 153 19.45 7.52 -22.25
CA VAL A 153 20.30 6.66 -21.41
C VAL A 153 19.83 5.22 -21.53
N GLU A 154 20.77 4.29 -21.66
CA GLU A 154 20.46 2.86 -21.67
C GLU A 154 19.93 2.40 -20.30
N LYS A 155 19.23 1.26 -20.29
CA LYS A 155 18.73 0.68 -19.04
C LYS A 155 19.87 0.41 -18.06
N GLN A 156 19.65 0.70 -16.79
CA GLN A 156 20.63 0.52 -15.69
C GLN A 156 21.95 1.30 -15.88
N CYS A 157 22.00 2.24 -16.80
CA CYS A 157 23.12 3.15 -16.97
C CYS A 157 22.77 4.53 -16.43
N ALA A 158 23.79 5.33 -16.11
CA ALA A 158 23.63 6.73 -15.73
C ALA A 158 24.41 7.65 -16.69
N HIS A 159 23.83 8.80 -16.99
CA HIS A 159 24.57 9.92 -17.59
C HIS A 159 24.80 10.98 -16.53
N PHE A 160 26.07 11.33 -16.31
CA PHE A 160 26.48 12.35 -15.34
C PHE A 160 26.59 13.73 -16.01
N TYR A 161 26.23 14.75 -15.24
CA TYR A 161 26.20 16.16 -15.65
C TYR A 161 26.83 17.02 -14.57
N SER A 162 27.75 17.90 -14.97
CA SER A 162 28.36 18.89 -14.10
C SER A 162 27.73 20.25 -14.37
N VAL A 163 27.23 20.91 -13.33
CA VAL A 163 26.70 22.27 -13.39
C VAL A 163 27.56 23.16 -12.51
N SER A 164 28.02 24.29 -13.03
CA SER A 164 28.73 25.29 -12.22
C SER A 164 27.78 26.43 -11.88
N ILE A 165 27.71 26.79 -10.60
CA ILE A 165 26.78 27.76 -10.04
C ILE A 165 27.59 28.86 -9.34
N THR A 166 27.25 30.11 -9.59
CA THR A 166 27.83 31.29 -8.94
C THR A 166 27.22 31.54 -7.55
N GLU A 167 27.81 32.41 -6.74
CA GLU A 167 27.23 32.80 -5.44
C GLU A 167 25.87 33.49 -5.57
N GLU A 168 25.67 34.27 -6.61
CA GLU A 168 24.39 34.96 -6.87
C GLU A 168 23.28 33.96 -7.23
N GLU A 169 23.60 33.00 -8.09
CA GLU A 169 22.68 31.92 -8.47
C GLU A 169 22.38 31.00 -7.29
N ALA A 170 23.40 30.64 -6.49
CA ALA A 170 23.21 29.85 -5.27
C ALA A 170 22.25 30.55 -4.29
N ARG A 171 22.41 31.86 -4.09
CA ARG A 171 21.53 32.66 -3.22
C ARG A 171 20.12 32.78 -3.77
N SER A 172 20.00 32.89 -5.10
CA SER A 172 18.73 32.88 -5.80
C SER A 172 18.09 31.49 -5.84
N GLY A 173 18.83 30.44 -5.50
CA GLY A 173 18.39 29.05 -5.54
C GLY A 173 18.53 28.43 -6.92
N PHE A 174 18.45 27.11 -6.93
CA PHE A 174 18.76 26.27 -8.08
C PHE A 174 17.69 25.20 -8.28
N VAL A 175 17.38 24.90 -9.54
CA VAL A 175 16.46 23.81 -9.90
C VAL A 175 17.11 22.94 -10.96
N CYS A 176 17.19 21.64 -10.70
CA CYS A 176 17.48 20.63 -11.72
C CYS A 176 16.21 19.84 -12.01
N ARG A 177 15.74 19.90 -13.26
CA ARG A 177 14.54 19.18 -13.68
C ARG A 177 14.84 18.23 -14.82
N VAL A 178 14.16 17.08 -14.81
CA VAL A 178 14.22 16.09 -15.86
C VAL A 178 12.80 15.71 -16.26
N GLN A 179 12.56 15.63 -17.55
CA GLN A 179 11.26 15.22 -18.10
C GLN A 179 11.42 14.22 -19.25
N SER A 180 10.44 13.34 -19.43
CA SER A 180 10.36 12.39 -20.54
C SER A 180 8.98 12.41 -21.17
N SER A 181 8.92 12.84 -22.43
CA SER A 181 7.71 12.78 -23.26
C SER A 181 7.27 11.34 -23.56
N ASP A 182 8.23 10.41 -23.58
CA ASP A 182 8.00 8.98 -23.77
C ASP A 182 7.48 8.29 -22.51
N LYS A 183 7.28 9.04 -21.42
CA LYS A 183 6.90 8.52 -20.09
C LYS A 183 7.88 7.46 -19.59
N SER A 184 9.17 7.65 -19.89
CA SER A 184 10.23 6.75 -19.43
C SER A 184 10.34 6.78 -17.91
N LYS A 185 10.63 5.64 -17.28
CA LYS A 185 11.06 5.63 -15.88
C LYS A 185 12.55 5.93 -15.79
N PHE A 186 12.91 6.84 -14.91
CA PHE A 186 14.28 7.23 -14.63
C PHE A 186 14.40 7.69 -13.17
N LYS A 187 15.64 7.81 -12.69
CA LYS A 187 15.93 8.49 -11.42
C LYS A 187 16.81 9.70 -11.68
N LEU A 188 16.52 10.81 -11.01
CA LEU A 188 17.41 11.97 -10.91
C LEU A 188 18.24 11.81 -9.65
N LEU A 189 19.56 11.89 -9.80
CA LEU A 189 20.53 11.68 -8.72
C LEU A 189 21.35 12.96 -8.53
N TYR A 190 21.69 13.28 -7.28
CA TYR A 190 22.63 14.34 -6.92
C TYR A 190 23.75 13.75 -6.07
N PHE A 191 24.99 14.16 -6.35
CA PHE A 191 26.18 13.62 -5.71
C PHE A 191 26.99 14.72 -5.04
N ASP A 192 27.50 14.43 -3.85
CA ASP A 192 28.54 15.20 -3.19
C ASP A 192 29.92 14.72 -3.60
N LYS A 193 30.87 15.65 -3.72
CA LYS A 193 32.26 15.34 -3.99
C LYS A 193 32.96 14.89 -2.72
N VAL A 194 33.65 13.76 -2.80
CA VAL A 194 34.53 13.26 -1.73
C VAL A 194 35.99 13.63 -2.01
N GLU A 195 36.82 13.64 -0.97
CA GLU A 195 38.20 14.15 -1.01
C GLU A 195 39.09 13.46 -2.06
N ASN A 196 38.82 12.18 -2.35
CA ASN A 196 39.53 11.38 -3.36
C ASN A 196 39.12 11.70 -4.82
N GLY A 197 38.29 12.72 -5.04
CA GLY A 197 37.75 13.08 -6.37
C GLY A 197 36.56 12.22 -6.81
N GLY A 198 36.10 11.30 -5.96
CA GLY A 198 34.91 10.50 -6.17
C GLY A 198 33.61 11.27 -5.93
N LEU A 199 32.49 10.57 -6.16
CA LEU A 199 31.15 11.08 -6.00
C LEU A 199 30.33 10.14 -5.10
N SER A 200 29.84 10.67 -3.98
CA SER A 200 28.92 9.96 -3.08
C SER A 200 27.49 10.39 -3.37
N LEU A 201 26.57 9.43 -3.49
CA LEU A 201 25.14 9.74 -3.70
C LEU A 201 24.59 10.47 -2.48
N ALA A 202 24.03 11.65 -2.69
CA ALA A 202 23.49 12.51 -1.64
C ALA A 202 21.96 12.61 -1.71
N LEU A 203 21.39 12.70 -2.91
CA LEU A 203 19.93 12.67 -3.10
C LEU A 203 19.53 11.79 -4.28
N GLN A 204 18.33 11.23 -4.18
CA GLN A 204 17.67 10.50 -5.23
C GLN A 204 16.21 10.97 -5.35
N GLU A 205 15.75 11.11 -6.59
CA GLU A 205 14.34 11.35 -6.90
C GLU A 205 13.87 10.43 -8.04
N ASP A 206 12.78 9.71 -7.79
CA ASP A 206 12.16 8.83 -8.78
C ASP A 206 11.28 9.63 -9.74
N SER A 207 11.30 9.27 -11.02
CA SER A 207 10.40 9.89 -12.00
C SER A 207 8.93 9.56 -11.68
N ALA A 208 8.10 10.58 -11.55
CA ALA A 208 6.65 10.45 -11.37
C ALA A 208 5.90 10.86 -12.64
N LYS A 209 4.69 10.32 -12.84
CA LYS A 209 3.83 10.72 -13.96
C LYS A 209 3.20 12.09 -13.67
N THR A 210 3.50 13.08 -14.50
CA THR A 210 2.98 14.44 -14.38
C THR A 210 2.27 14.81 -15.67
N GLY A 211 0.95 14.74 -15.66
CA GLY A 211 0.13 14.97 -16.85
C GLY A 211 0.43 13.97 -17.99
N LYS A 212 1.00 14.47 -19.09
CA LYS A 212 1.34 13.67 -20.29
C LYS A 212 2.80 13.17 -20.31
N VAL A 213 3.63 13.61 -19.38
CA VAL A 213 5.06 13.25 -19.29
C VAL A 213 5.36 12.51 -17.99
N THR A 214 6.56 11.95 -17.87
CA THR A 214 7.15 11.64 -16.57
C THR A 214 8.20 12.70 -16.22
N SER A 215 8.31 13.06 -14.95
CA SER A 215 9.22 14.10 -14.48
C SER A 215 9.82 13.78 -13.12
N ALA A 216 11.04 14.23 -12.89
CA ALA A 216 11.65 14.33 -11.56
C ALA A 216 12.30 15.71 -11.43
N GLY A 217 12.34 16.26 -10.21
CA GLY A 217 12.92 17.57 -9.95
C GLY A 217 13.59 17.64 -8.59
N MET A 218 14.72 18.34 -8.52
CA MET A 218 15.39 18.70 -7.28
C MET A 218 15.41 20.22 -7.17
N TYR A 219 14.99 20.74 -6.02
CA TYR A 219 14.74 22.15 -5.79
C TYR A 219 15.53 22.62 -4.57
N PHE A 220 16.52 23.48 -4.81
CA PHE A 220 17.38 24.08 -3.79
C PHE A 220 17.03 25.56 -3.70
N LEU A 221 15.91 25.88 -3.03
CA LEU A 221 15.28 27.19 -3.11
C LEU A 221 15.72 28.20 -2.03
N GLY A 222 16.59 27.81 -1.09
CA GLY A 222 17.00 28.68 0.02
C GLY A 222 15.95 28.83 1.12
N PHE A 223 15.03 27.87 1.22
CA PHE A 223 14.05 27.75 2.29
C PHE A 223 13.56 26.30 2.40
N PRO A 224 12.96 25.90 3.53
CA PRO A 224 12.39 24.56 3.70
C PRO A 224 11.35 24.27 2.62
N VAL A 225 11.60 23.24 1.81
CA VAL A 225 10.66 22.69 0.83
C VAL A 225 10.20 21.34 1.35
N TYR A 226 8.94 20.98 1.11
CA TYR A 226 8.37 19.73 1.60
C TYR A 226 8.09 18.76 0.45
N ARG A 227 8.28 17.48 0.73
CA ARG A 227 7.88 16.37 -0.14
C ARG A 227 6.74 15.61 0.52
N LEU A 228 5.77 15.18 -0.30
CA LEU A 228 4.73 14.25 0.13
C LEU A 228 5.07 12.85 -0.37
N ASP A 229 5.49 11.97 0.54
CA ASP A 229 5.61 10.55 0.22
C ASP A 229 4.23 9.89 0.18
N GLN A 230 3.77 9.54 -1.02
CA GLN A 230 2.48 8.89 -1.24
C GLN A 230 2.53 7.37 -1.10
N ALA A 231 3.73 6.75 -1.08
CA ALA A 231 3.88 5.29 -1.03
C ALA A 231 3.29 4.72 0.27
N ALA A 232 3.42 5.48 1.37
CA ALA A 232 2.87 5.16 2.70
C ALA A 232 1.34 4.99 2.75
N HIS A 233 0.59 5.44 1.74
CA HIS A 233 -0.88 5.45 1.75
C HIS A 233 -1.54 4.36 0.90
N SER A 234 -0.77 3.67 0.05
CA SER A 234 -1.33 2.81 -1.00
C SER A 234 -1.93 1.49 -0.49
N MET A 235 -1.49 0.96 0.64
CA MET A 235 -1.97 -0.33 1.17
C MET A 235 -2.89 -0.22 2.41
N ALA A 236 -2.94 0.93 3.08
CA ALA A 236 -3.76 1.13 4.28
C ALA A 236 -5.24 1.46 3.98
N THR A 237 -5.52 1.99 2.78
CA THR A 237 -6.85 2.49 2.37
C THR A 237 -7.94 1.42 2.29
N ALA A 238 -7.58 0.14 2.14
CA ALA A 238 -8.56 -0.94 1.99
C ALA A 238 -9.15 -1.45 3.31
N LYS A 239 -8.54 -1.14 4.46
CA LYS A 239 -8.96 -1.68 5.77
C LYS A 239 -9.74 -0.68 6.62
N ASP A 240 -9.47 0.62 6.47
CA ASP A 240 -10.12 1.68 7.25
C ASP A 240 -10.05 3.02 6.49
N PRO A 241 -11.17 3.51 5.92
CA PRO A 241 -11.19 4.76 5.16
C PRO A 241 -10.98 6.00 6.03
N ASP A 242 -11.35 5.95 7.31
CA ASP A 242 -11.19 7.06 8.24
C ASP A 242 -9.72 7.20 8.63
N MET A 243 -9.03 6.08 8.89
CA MET A 243 -7.59 6.07 9.09
C MET A 243 -6.82 6.61 7.89
N ALA A 244 -7.26 6.31 6.67
CA ALA A 244 -6.63 6.84 5.46
C ALA A 244 -6.76 8.36 5.35
N PHE A 245 -7.87 8.93 5.80
CA PHE A 245 -8.07 10.38 5.83
C PHE A 245 -7.12 11.06 6.84
N PHE A 246 -7.06 10.56 8.08
CA PHE A 246 -6.23 11.17 9.13
C PHE A 246 -4.73 11.05 8.84
N LYS A 247 -4.31 9.97 8.19
CA LYS A 247 -2.90 9.76 7.82
C LYS A 247 -2.47 10.51 6.56
N LYS A 248 -3.37 11.18 5.84
CA LYS A 248 -3.12 11.74 4.50
C LYS A 248 -1.92 12.71 4.41
N LEU A 249 -1.52 13.31 5.54
CA LEU A 249 -0.39 14.25 5.63
C LEU A 249 0.82 13.70 6.39
N ASP A 250 0.82 12.42 6.78
CA ASP A 250 1.93 11.83 7.55
C ASP A 250 3.24 11.80 6.75
N GLY A 251 3.13 11.53 5.44
CA GLY A 251 4.24 11.54 4.49
C GLY A 251 4.72 12.94 4.09
N PHE A 252 4.14 14.02 4.62
CA PHE A 252 4.56 15.39 4.31
C PHE A 252 5.78 15.76 5.17
N GLN A 253 6.98 15.64 4.60
CA GLN A 253 8.25 15.78 5.31
C GLN A 253 9.13 16.83 4.62
N PRO A 254 9.95 17.59 5.39
CA PRO A 254 10.89 18.54 4.81
C PRO A 254 11.96 17.79 4.00
N CYS A 255 12.34 18.36 2.87
CA CYS A 255 13.48 17.89 2.08
C CYS A 255 14.79 18.10 2.87
N GLU A 256 15.69 17.12 2.80
CA GLU A 256 16.97 17.13 3.54
C GLU A 256 17.91 18.26 3.10
N LEU A 257 17.89 18.57 1.80
CA LEU A 257 18.73 19.61 1.19
C LEU A 257 17.84 20.65 0.51
N THR A 258 17.95 21.87 1.01
CA THR A 258 17.16 23.04 0.58
C THR A 258 18.02 24.11 -0.08
N GLU A 259 19.34 23.96 0.02
CA GLU A 259 20.34 24.92 -0.43
C GLU A 259 21.48 24.20 -1.15
N ILE A 260 22.10 24.92 -2.10
CA ILE A 260 23.27 24.48 -2.82
C ILE A 260 24.30 25.60 -2.78
N LYS A 261 25.58 25.27 -2.57
CA LYS A 261 26.64 26.27 -2.49
C LYS A 261 27.04 26.74 -3.89
N ALA A 262 27.80 27.83 -3.96
CA ALA A 262 28.50 28.15 -5.19
C ALA A 262 29.57 27.09 -5.48
N GLY A 263 29.77 26.77 -6.75
CA GLY A 263 30.74 25.77 -7.19
C GLY A 263 30.18 24.80 -8.23
N THR A 264 30.91 23.72 -8.45
CA THR A 264 30.54 22.70 -9.44
C THR A 264 29.87 21.51 -8.75
N HIS A 265 28.62 21.27 -9.14
CA HIS A 265 27.73 20.22 -8.65
C HIS A 265 27.53 19.14 -9.69
N VAL A 266 27.31 17.89 -9.25
CA VAL A 266 27.15 16.75 -10.15
C VAL A 266 25.77 16.13 -9.97
N PHE A 267 25.05 16.03 -11.08
CA PHE A 267 23.76 15.36 -11.20
C PHE A 267 23.89 14.17 -12.14
N ALA A 268 23.03 13.17 -12.00
CA ALA A 268 22.93 12.11 -12.99
C ALA A 268 21.49 11.73 -13.29
N VAL A 269 21.25 11.27 -14.51
CA VAL A 269 19.99 10.65 -14.90
C VAL A 269 20.24 9.16 -15.11
N TYR A 270 19.63 8.35 -14.26
CA TYR A 270 19.72 6.89 -14.28
C TYR A 270 18.52 6.28 -15.02
N GLY A 271 18.80 5.39 -15.97
CA GLY A 271 17.80 4.67 -16.75
C GLY A 271 17.12 3.58 -15.93
N ASP A 272 16.01 3.93 -15.28
CA ASP A 272 15.29 3.07 -14.32
C ASP A 272 14.29 2.09 -14.98
N ASN A 273 14.28 2.04 -16.30
CA ASN A 273 13.46 1.13 -17.06
C ASN A 273 14.14 -0.25 -17.19
N PHE A 274 13.36 -1.32 -17.03
CA PHE A 274 13.84 -2.71 -17.17
C PHE A 274 14.09 -3.17 -18.62
N PHE A 275 13.34 -2.62 -19.57
CA PHE A 275 13.31 -3.12 -20.96
C PHE A 275 13.78 -2.14 -22.00
N LYS A 276 13.69 -0.84 -21.68
CA LYS A 276 13.86 0.24 -22.64
C LYS A 276 14.84 1.25 -22.08
N SER A 277 15.69 1.78 -22.94
CA SER A 277 16.37 3.05 -22.67
C SER A 277 15.37 4.13 -22.22
N ALA A 278 15.80 5.07 -21.39
CA ALA A 278 15.02 6.25 -21.04
C ALA A 278 15.44 7.45 -21.90
N SER A 279 14.50 7.96 -22.71
CA SER A 279 14.66 9.25 -23.38
C SER A 279 14.24 10.36 -22.40
N TYR A 280 15.03 11.42 -22.28
CA TYR A 280 14.72 12.53 -21.37
C TYR A 280 15.31 13.85 -21.83
N THR A 281 14.79 14.92 -21.26
CA THR A 281 15.33 16.28 -21.32
C THR A 281 15.72 16.69 -19.91
N ILE A 282 16.99 16.99 -19.67
CA ILE A 282 17.49 17.55 -18.41
C ILE A 282 17.76 19.04 -18.58
N GLU A 283 17.46 19.82 -17.55
CA GLU A 283 17.68 21.26 -17.54
C GLU A 283 18.02 21.75 -16.14
N ALA A 284 19.04 22.60 -16.06
CA ALA A 284 19.47 23.27 -14.85
C ALA A 284 19.06 24.75 -14.93
N LEU A 285 18.46 25.28 -13.88
CA LEU A 285 17.85 26.62 -13.87
C LEU A 285 18.24 27.38 -12.61
N CYS A 286 18.52 28.67 -12.78
CA CYS A 286 18.55 29.61 -11.67
C CYS A 286 17.11 29.92 -11.24
N ALA A 287 16.83 29.82 -9.94
CA ALA A 287 15.49 29.99 -9.41
C ALA A 287 15.07 31.46 -9.22
N ALA A 288 15.90 32.43 -9.65
CA ALA A 288 15.55 33.85 -9.71
C ALA A 288 14.28 34.11 -10.54
N GLN A 289 14.05 33.29 -11.58
CA GLN A 289 12.89 33.40 -12.46
C GLN A 289 11.56 32.94 -11.84
N PHE A 290 11.58 32.31 -10.66
CA PHE A 290 10.41 31.70 -10.02
C PHE A 290 9.96 32.45 -8.75
N THR A 291 9.99 33.78 -8.78
CA THR A 291 9.75 34.59 -7.56
C THR A 291 8.32 34.41 -7.03
N GLU A 292 7.32 34.46 -7.92
CA GLU A 292 5.91 34.30 -7.53
C GLU A 292 5.62 32.87 -7.08
N GLU A 293 6.11 31.87 -7.81
CA GLU A 293 5.92 30.46 -7.50
C GLU A 293 6.54 30.09 -6.16
N LYS A 294 7.70 30.64 -5.81
CA LYS A 294 8.32 30.45 -4.49
C LYS A 294 7.45 31.00 -3.37
N GLN A 295 6.89 32.19 -3.54
CA GLN A 295 6.05 32.80 -2.51
C GLN A 295 4.74 32.03 -2.34
N ASN A 296 4.14 31.60 -3.46
CA ASN A 296 2.95 30.76 -3.46
C ASN A 296 3.23 29.41 -2.80
N LEU A 297 4.36 28.76 -3.12
CA LEU A 297 4.77 27.49 -2.51
C LEU A 297 4.88 27.62 -0.99
N ARG A 298 5.61 28.63 -0.50
CA ARG A 298 5.73 28.92 0.96
C ARG A 298 4.37 29.07 1.62
N THR A 299 3.47 29.80 0.96
CA THR A 299 2.13 30.07 1.49
C THR A 299 1.30 28.78 1.59
N VAL A 300 1.31 27.96 0.53
CA VAL A 300 0.58 26.69 0.50
C VAL A 300 1.17 25.68 1.48
N GLU A 301 2.50 25.55 1.55
CA GLU A 301 3.15 24.64 2.50
C GLU A 301 2.85 25.04 3.95
N ALA A 302 2.85 26.33 4.28
CA ALA A 302 2.44 26.81 5.60
C ALA A 302 0.99 26.44 5.94
N GLN A 303 0.08 26.54 4.95
CA GLN A 303 -1.32 26.11 5.13
C GLN A 303 -1.43 24.60 5.33
N ILE A 304 -0.65 23.78 4.60
CA ILE A 304 -0.62 22.32 4.77
C ILE A 304 -0.13 21.97 6.17
N LEU A 305 0.91 22.63 6.67
CA LEU A 305 1.41 22.41 8.03
C LEU A 305 0.38 22.78 9.10
N SER A 306 -0.33 23.91 8.94
CA SER A 306 -1.46 24.27 9.82
C SER A 306 -2.53 23.18 9.81
N LYS A 307 -2.91 22.71 8.60
CA LYS A 307 -3.90 21.64 8.44
C LYS A 307 -3.46 20.33 9.05
N ARG A 308 -2.17 19.99 9.04
CA ARG A 308 -1.63 18.79 9.70
C ARG A 308 -1.87 18.83 11.21
N VAL A 309 -1.64 19.98 11.84
CA VAL A 309 -1.89 20.18 13.28
C VAL A 309 -3.38 20.12 13.59
N GLU A 310 -4.21 20.77 12.78
CA GLU A 310 -5.68 20.72 12.91
C GLU A 310 -6.22 19.30 12.74
N LEU A 311 -5.71 18.55 11.75
CA LEU A 311 -6.13 17.18 11.46
C LEU A 311 -5.80 16.22 12.62
N SER A 312 -4.65 16.38 13.26
CA SER A 312 -4.27 15.58 14.44
C SER A 312 -5.17 15.85 15.66
N LYS A 313 -5.56 17.11 15.88
CA LYS A 313 -6.55 17.46 16.92
C LYS A 313 -7.92 16.87 16.60
N PHE A 314 -8.36 17.05 15.37
CA PHE A 314 -9.65 16.52 14.90
C PHE A 314 -9.71 14.99 14.97
N GLU A 315 -8.61 14.28 14.70
CA GLU A 315 -8.53 12.82 14.86
C GLU A 315 -8.84 12.39 16.29
N SER A 316 -8.31 13.11 17.27
CA SER A 316 -8.51 12.81 18.69
C SER A 316 -9.98 12.97 19.08
N GLU A 317 -10.59 14.09 18.72
CA GLU A 317 -12.01 14.37 18.96
C GLU A 317 -12.92 13.35 18.24
N TYR A 318 -12.61 13.01 16.99
CA TYR A 318 -13.34 12.03 16.21
C TYR A 318 -13.32 10.65 16.88
N ARG A 319 -12.15 10.20 17.36
CA ARG A 319 -12.01 8.90 18.03
C ARG A 319 -12.79 8.84 19.35
N GLU A 320 -12.81 9.93 20.12
CA GLU A 320 -13.61 10.02 21.35
C GLU A 320 -15.11 9.87 21.06
N VAL A 321 -15.63 10.60 20.06
CA VAL A 321 -17.03 10.51 19.66
C VAL A 321 -17.37 9.11 19.12
N LEU A 322 -16.48 8.51 18.31
CA LEU A 322 -16.66 7.17 17.78
C LEU A 322 -16.72 6.11 18.89
N GLN A 323 -15.88 6.26 19.93
CA GLN A 323 -15.92 5.40 21.11
C GLN A 323 -17.27 5.50 21.82
N GLN A 324 -17.75 6.71 22.10
CA GLN A 324 -19.05 6.94 22.75
C GLN A 324 -20.21 6.38 21.91
N PHE A 325 -20.18 6.59 20.60
CA PHE A 325 -21.19 6.04 19.69
C PHE A 325 -21.19 4.49 19.70
N THR A 326 -20.00 3.88 19.70
CA THR A 326 -19.84 2.43 19.75
C THR A 326 -20.38 1.86 21.06
N GLU A 327 -20.08 2.51 22.19
CA GLU A 327 -20.61 2.15 23.51
C GLU A 327 -22.15 2.25 23.54
N MET A 328 -22.71 3.36 23.07
CA MET A 328 -24.15 3.56 23.01
C MET A 328 -24.85 2.54 22.11
N THR A 329 -24.25 2.21 20.96
CA THR A 329 -24.77 1.19 20.04
C THR A 329 -24.74 -0.21 20.67
N SER A 330 -23.66 -0.53 21.40
CA SER A 330 -23.55 -1.78 22.15
C SER A 330 -24.63 -1.88 23.23
N ARG A 331 -24.82 -0.80 24.00
CA ARG A 331 -25.87 -0.73 25.02
C ARG A 331 -27.26 -0.87 24.43
N TYR A 332 -27.57 -0.18 23.34
CA TYR A 332 -28.84 -0.32 22.64
C TYR A 332 -29.11 -1.77 22.20
N ALA A 333 -28.09 -2.46 21.66
CA ALA A 333 -28.21 -3.86 21.27
C ALA A 333 -28.46 -4.79 22.47
N GLN A 334 -27.82 -4.52 23.62
CA GLN A 334 -28.04 -5.26 24.86
C GLN A 334 -29.46 -5.06 25.40
N GLU A 335 -29.94 -3.81 25.46
CA GLU A 335 -31.31 -3.49 25.92
C GLU A 335 -32.36 -4.13 25.01
N MET A 336 -32.16 -4.10 23.69
CA MET A 336 -33.05 -4.78 22.74
C MET A 336 -33.11 -6.28 22.99
N GLN A 337 -31.96 -6.93 23.21
CA GLN A 337 -31.91 -8.37 23.53
C GLN A 337 -32.60 -8.68 24.87
N ALA A 338 -32.39 -7.85 25.89
CA ALA A 338 -33.03 -8.01 27.20
C ALA A 338 -34.56 -7.92 27.09
N ILE A 339 -35.08 -6.95 26.32
CA ILE A 339 -36.52 -6.81 26.07
C ILE A 339 -37.07 -8.04 25.34
N ASP A 340 -36.39 -8.51 24.28
CA ASP A 340 -36.81 -9.70 23.52
C ASP A 340 -36.88 -10.95 24.42
N GLU A 341 -35.92 -11.11 25.34
CA GLU A 341 -35.91 -12.22 26.30
C GLU A 341 -37.03 -12.12 27.33
N LEU A 342 -37.31 -10.92 27.85
CA LEU A 342 -38.45 -10.67 28.74
C LEU A 342 -39.78 -10.96 28.03
N LEU A 343 -39.94 -10.53 26.78
CA LEU A 343 -41.15 -10.81 26.00
C LEU A 343 -41.34 -12.30 25.73
N LYS A 344 -40.25 -13.02 25.50
CA LYS A 344 -40.27 -14.48 25.35
C LYS A 344 -40.71 -15.16 26.65
N GLN A 345 -40.10 -14.81 27.78
CA GLN A 345 -40.48 -15.33 29.09
C GLN A 345 -41.95 -15.03 29.40
N TRP A 346 -42.40 -13.80 29.14
CA TRP A 346 -43.79 -13.40 29.31
C TRP A 346 -44.73 -14.26 28.45
N SER A 347 -44.39 -14.49 27.18
CA SER A 347 -45.18 -15.33 26.28
C SER A 347 -45.23 -16.80 26.73
N GLU A 348 -44.14 -17.35 27.26
CA GLU A 348 -44.08 -18.72 27.79
C GLU A 348 -44.97 -18.87 29.04
N ILE A 349 -44.91 -17.88 29.94
CA ILE A 349 -45.79 -17.82 31.12
C ILE A 349 -47.26 -17.72 30.70
N HIS A 350 -47.59 -16.84 29.76
CA HIS A 350 -48.96 -16.71 29.25
C HIS A 350 -49.48 -17.99 28.60
N ALA A 351 -48.62 -18.68 27.82
CA ALA A 351 -48.95 -19.97 27.23
C ALA A 351 -49.23 -21.04 28.30
N SER A 352 -48.54 -21.00 29.45
CA SER A 352 -48.77 -21.96 30.54
C SER A 352 -50.18 -21.88 31.16
N TYR A 353 -50.83 -20.71 31.12
CA TYR A 353 -52.22 -20.53 31.57
C TYR A 353 -53.27 -20.96 30.54
N THR A 354 -52.91 -21.00 29.25
CA THR A 354 -53.84 -21.24 28.14
C THR A 354 -53.73 -22.63 27.54
N VAL A 355 -52.56 -23.27 27.63
CA VAL A 355 -52.31 -24.61 27.09
C VAL A 355 -52.49 -25.64 28.22
N ALA A 356 -53.54 -26.46 28.12
CA ALA A 356 -53.74 -27.58 29.04
C ALA A 356 -52.61 -28.62 28.89
N PRO A 357 -52.08 -29.21 29.98
CA PRO A 357 -51.06 -30.24 29.88
C PRO A 357 -51.58 -31.43 29.06
N PRO A 358 -50.75 -32.06 28.20
CA PRO A 358 -51.18 -33.26 27.50
C PRO A 358 -51.47 -34.34 28.53
N MET A 359 -52.72 -34.85 28.54
CA MET A 359 -53.10 -35.99 29.36
C MET A 359 -52.17 -37.16 29.04
N LYS A 360 -51.42 -37.64 30.04
CA LYS A 360 -50.61 -38.87 29.92
C LYS A 360 -51.56 -40.03 29.58
N ARG A 361 -51.60 -40.43 28.29
CA ARG A 361 -52.23 -41.69 27.90
C ARG A 361 -51.32 -42.82 28.35
N SER A 362 -51.73 -43.52 29.41
CA SER A 362 -51.21 -44.82 29.78
C SER A 362 -51.33 -45.78 28.60
N SER A 363 -50.21 -46.33 28.14
CA SER A 363 -50.20 -47.40 27.15
C SER A 363 -50.72 -48.69 27.78
N SER A 364 -52.00 -48.99 27.62
CA SER A 364 -52.51 -50.36 27.78
C SER A 364 -52.54 -51.04 26.41
N LYS A 365 -51.66 -52.04 26.26
CA LYS A 365 -51.70 -53.08 25.25
C LYS A 365 -53.15 -53.50 24.94
N ASN A 366 -53.51 -53.58 23.66
CA ASN A 366 -54.29 -54.72 23.24
C ASN A 366 -53.90 -55.18 21.83
N LYS A 367 -53.52 -56.46 21.77
CA LYS A 367 -53.33 -57.25 20.54
C LYS A 367 -54.70 -57.47 19.92
N ASN A 368 -54.86 -57.23 18.63
CA ASN A 368 -55.36 -58.31 17.76
C ASN A 368 -55.01 -58.12 16.29
N ARG A 369 -54.71 -59.26 15.68
CA ARG A 369 -54.26 -59.52 14.32
C ARG A 369 -55.40 -59.30 13.30
N SER A 370 -55.04 -58.81 12.13
CA SER A 370 -55.42 -59.46 10.86
C SER A 370 -54.41 -59.09 9.78
N ALA A 371 -53.74 -60.11 9.26
CA ALA A 371 -52.81 -60.04 8.16
C ALA A 371 -53.56 -60.16 6.84
N SER A 372 -53.22 -59.30 5.87
CA SER A 372 -53.35 -59.61 4.44
C SER A 372 -52.15 -59.00 3.73
N LYS A 373 -51.44 -59.88 3.05
CA LYS A 373 -50.25 -59.70 2.23
C LYS A 373 -50.71 -59.36 0.82
N ASP A 374 -50.02 -58.47 0.10
CA ASP A 374 -49.43 -58.77 -1.23
C ASP A 374 -48.93 -57.53 -2.02
N THR A 375 -47.67 -57.69 -2.45
CA THR A 375 -46.97 -57.28 -3.70
C THR A 375 -47.14 -55.91 -4.38
N LYS A 376 -45.97 -55.25 -4.55
CA LYS A 376 -45.37 -54.66 -5.78
C LYS A 376 -46.29 -54.36 -6.98
N GLU A 377 -46.21 -53.15 -7.54
CA GLU A 377 -45.48 -52.84 -8.79
C GLU A 377 -45.60 -51.35 -9.19
N ASP A 378 -44.67 -50.94 -10.06
CA ASP A 378 -44.43 -49.61 -10.64
C ASP A 378 -45.60 -49.06 -11.50
N GLY A 379 -45.64 -47.73 -11.67
CA GLY A 379 -46.55 -47.08 -12.61
C GLY A 379 -46.40 -45.56 -12.72
N GLU A 380 -46.02 -45.12 -13.92
CA GLU A 380 -45.74 -43.77 -14.40
C GLU A 380 -46.84 -42.69 -14.24
N VAL A 381 -46.36 -41.45 -14.10
CA VAL A 381 -46.77 -40.19 -14.78
C VAL A 381 -48.25 -39.77 -14.74
N ARG A 382 -48.52 -38.64 -14.05
CA ARG A 382 -49.07 -37.43 -14.73
C ARG A 382 -48.98 -36.16 -13.90
N GLU A 383 -48.48 -35.11 -14.57
CA GLU A 383 -48.37 -33.73 -14.11
C GLU A 383 -49.70 -33.11 -13.65
N LYS A 384 -49.63 -32.25 -12.63
CA LYS A 384 -50.30 -30.93 -12.67
C LYS A 384 -49.63 -29.94 -11.72
N LYS A 385 -49.20 -28.83 -12.31
CA LYS A 385 -48.63 -27.61 -11.72
C LYS A 385 -49.48 -27.07 -10.56
N SER A 386 -48.83 -26.69 -9.47
CA SER A 386 -49.08 -25.40 -8.82
C SER A 386 -47.86 -24.91 -8.07
N THR A 387 -47.42 -23.73 -8.50
CA THR A 387 -46.50 -22.79 -7.86
C THR A 387 -46.88 -22.60 -6.38
N THR A 388 -45.95 -22.65 -5.41
CA THR A 388 -45.29 -21.46 -4.85
C THR A 388 -44.15 -21.92 -3.94
N ARG A 389 -42.92 -21.53 -4.33
CA ARG A 389 -41.68 -21.76 -3.58
C ARG A 389 -41.59 -20.75 -2.44
N GLU A 390 -41.49 -21.25 -1.21
CA GLU A 390 -41.15 -20.46 -0.03
C GLU A 390 -39.86 -19.66 -0.30
N ARG A 391 -39.95 -18.33 -0.13
CA ARG A 391 -38.79 -17.44 -0.08
C ARG A 391 -38.43 -17.21 1.40
N PRO A 392 -37.15 -17.37 1.79
CA PRO A 392 -36.70 -16.95 3.11
C PRO A 392 -36.75 -15.42 3.18
N LYS A 393 -37.40 -14.88 4.23
CA LYS A 393 -37.51 -13.44 4.46
C LYS A 393 -36.12 -12.84 4.65
N LYS A 394 -35.71 -12.00 3.71
CA LYS A 394 -34.49 -11.18 3.76
C LYS A 394 -34.54 -10.25 4.97
N LYS A 395 -33.49 -10.28 5.80
CA LYS A 395 -33.21 -9.27 6.82
C LYS A 395 -33.03 -7.91 6.12
N LYS A 396 -33.96 -6.98 6.35
CA LYS A 396 -33.82 -5.58 5.93
C LYS A 396 -32.89 -4.88 6.91
N TRP A 397 -31.68 -4.58 6.46
CA TRP A 397 -30.84 -3.58 7.10
C TRP A 397 -31.51 -2.22 6.96
N ILE A 398 -31.83 -1.59 8.08
CA ILE A 398 -32.28 -0.19 8.08
C ILE A 398 -31.02 0.65 7.84
N ARG A 399 -30.89 1.21 6.63
CA ARG A 399 -30.01 2.36 6.39
C ARG A 399 -30.75 3.59 6.90
N VAL A 400 -30.20 4.27 7.89
CA VAL A 400 -30.66 5.61 8.28
C VAL A 400 -29.88 6.61 7.42
N PRO A 401 -30.53 7.45 6.60
CA PRO A 401 -29.84 8.50 5.84
C PRO A 401 -29.45 9.65 6.77
N PHE A 402 -28.21 10.11 6.63
CA PHE A 402 -27.73 11.37 7.18
C PHE A 402 -28.30 12.52 6.34
N GLU A 403 -29.51 12.98 6.63
CA GLU A 403 -30.00 14.24 6.06
C GLU A 403 -30.92 14.94 7.07
N ASN A 404 -30.64 16.22 7.30
CA ASN A 404 -31.37 17.18 8.15
C ASN A 404 -31.08 17.16 9.67
N TYR A 405 -29.89 17.63 10.04
CA TYR A 405 -29.75 18.49 11.22
C TYR A 405 -29.42 19.92 10.75
N ARG A 406 -30.47 20.75 10.67
CA ARG A 406 -30.35 22.20 10.52
C ARG A 406 -30.38 22.77 11.93
N GLY A 407 -29.23 23.21 12.44
CA GLY A 407 -29.13 23.82 13.77
C GLY A 407 -29.95 25.12 13.87
N PRO A 408 -30.47 25.48 15.05
CA PRO A 408 -31.19 26.74 15.23
C PRO A 408 -30.17 27.85 15.53
N ASN A 409 -29.94 28.75 14.58
CA ASN A 409 -29.63 30.16 14.84
C ASN A 409 -29.51 30.94 13.53
N SER A 410 -30.62 31.54 13.09
CA SER A 410 -30.62 32.68 12.18
C SER A 410 -31.19 33.88 12.93
N ALA A 411 -30.33 34.64 13.60
CA ALA A 411 -30.65 35.98 14.05
C ALA A 411 -30.38 36.95 12.89
N LYS A 412 -31.43 37.67 12.49
CA LYS A 412 -31.46 38.70 11.44
C LYS A 412 -30.70 39.95 11.87
N ILE A 413 -29.82 40.45 11.01
CA ILE A 413 -29.50 41.89 10.81
C ILE A 413 -29.14 41.95 9.32
N GLY A 414 -29.87 42.58 8.39
CA GLY A 414 -30.43 43.93 8.43
C GLY A 414 -29.61 44.80 7.48
N ALA A 415 -29.70 44.55 6.16
CA ALA A 415 -29.10 45.41 5.14
C ALA A 415 -30.00 46.63 4.95
N ALA A 416 -29.46 47.81 5.27
CA ALA A 416 -30.01 49.09 4.87
C ALA A 416 -29.32 49.50 3.56
N ASP A 417 -30.10 49.65 2.51
CA ASP A 417 -29.76 50.50 1.37
C ASP A 417 -30.89 51.52 1.25
N SER A 418 -30.54 52.80 1.25
CA SER A 418 -31.41 53.88 0.82
C SER A 418 -30.59 54.97 0.16
N SER A 419 -30.84 55.07 -1.15
CA SER A 419 -30.87 56.28 -2.00
C SER A 419 -29.57 56.96 -2.40
#